data_AF-A0A382IIC0-F1
#
_entry.id   AF-A0A382IIC0-F1
#
_cell.length_a   1.000
_cell.length_b   1.000
_cell.length_c   1.000
_cell.angle_alpha   90.00
_cell.angle_beta   90.00
_cell.angle_gamma   90.00
#
_symmetry.space_group_name_H-M   'P 1'
#
loop_
_entity.id
_entity.type
_entity.pdbx_description
1 polymer ?
#
loop_
_entity_poly.entity_id
_entity_poly.type
_entity_poly.pdbx_seq_one_letter_code
_entity_poly.pdbx_strand_id
1 'polypeptide(L)'
;MVSNGKSLVIKNQTNNQYYRYPLKRTPLELILDKNYLINRIKNVKGRIVDNKYFNFTLVNNDNKINIFFDNQTLNLIGWQTEDIYQNLVITFMSKIKVNQKID
;
A
#
# COMPACT_ATOMS: atom_id res chain seq x y z
N MET A 1 -9.22 -4.05 -10.44
CA MET A 1 -7.84 -3.71 -10.88
C MET A 1 -7.01 -4.98 -10.85
N VAL A 2 -6.07 -5.16 -11.77
CA VAL A 2 -5.17 -6.34 -11.80
C VAL A 2 -3.76 -5.86 -12.16
N SER A 3 -2.75 -6.32 -11.42
CA SER A 3 -1.33 -6.06 -11.73
C SER A 3 -0.63 -7.38 -12.05
N ASN A 4 0.27 -7.35 -13.02
CA ASN A 4 1.16 -8.47 -13.33
C ASN A 4 2.62 -8.20 -12.92
N GLY A 5 2.84 -7.23 -12.03
CA GLY A 5 4.17 -6.79 -11.60
C GLY A 5 4.89 -5.84 -12.58
N LYS A 6 4.37 -5.64 -13.80
CA LYS A 6 4.91 -4.69 -14.78
C LYS A 6 3.90 -3.61 -15.18
N SER A 7 2.64 -3.99 -15.32
CA SER A 7 1.53 -3.11 -15.69
C SER A 7 0.33 -3.32 -14.79
N LEU A 8 -0.35 -2.21 -14.49
CA LEU A 8 -1.63 -2.18 -13.81
C LEU A 8 -2.75 -1.99 -14.84
N VAL A 9 -3.74 -2.89 -14.81
CA VAL A 9 -4.95 -2.80 -15.62
C VAL A 9 -6.14 -2.43 -14.73
N ILE A 10 -6.87 -1.40 -15.15
CA ILE A 10 -8.10 -0.94 -14.52
C ILE A 10 -9.22 -1.11 -15.54
N LYS A 11 -10.15 -2.04 -15.28
CA LYS A 11 -11.38 -2.19 -16.07
C LYS A 11 -12.48 -1.39 -15.41
N ASN A 12 -13.09 -0.48 -16.16
CA ASN A 12 -14.33 0.18 -15.78
C ASN A 12 -15.49 -0.67 -16.31
N GLN A 13 -16.31 -1.21 -15.40
CA GLN A 13 -17.42 -2.09 -15.76
C GLN A 13 -18.60 -1.33 -16.37
N THR A 14 -18.80 -0.07 -15.99
CA THR A 14 -19.93 0.76 -16.45
C THR A 14 -19.86 1.03 -17.94
N ASN A 15 -18.67 1.30 -18.47
CA ASN A 15 -18.47 1.59 -19.90
C ASN A 15 -17.70 0.49 -20.64
N ASN A 16 -17.42 -0.63 -19.97
CA ASN A 16 -16.64 -1.77 -20.48
C ASN A 16 -15.25 -1.41 -21.06
N GLN A 17 -14.68 -0.27 -20.67
CA GLN A 17 -13.34 0.14 -21.09
C GLN A 17 -12.27 -0.37 -20.13
N TYR A 18 -11.05 -0.52 -20.65
CA TYR A 18 -9.89 -0.85 -19.84
C TYR A 18 -8.77 0.15 -20.06
N TYR A 19 -8.09 0.49 -18.98
CA TYR A 19 -6.95 1.40 -18.96
C TYR A 19 -5.72 0.62 -18.48
N ARG A 20 -4.59 0.82 -19.16
CA ARG A 20 -3.33 0.14 -18.85
C ARG A 20 -2.26 1.16 -18.53
N TYR A 21 -1.66 1.03 -17.35
CA TYR A 21 -0.59 1.89 -16.87
C TYR A 21 0.66 1.05 -16.58
N PRO A 22 1.88 1.56 -16.85
CA PRO A 22 3.09 0.98 -16.28
C PRO A 22 3.00 1.02 -14.75
N LEU A 23 3.21 -0.11 -14.07
CA LEU A 23 3.10 -0.18 -12.61
C LEU A 23 4.04 0.85 -11.96
N LYS A 24 5.24 1.01 -12.54
CA LYS A 24 6.27 1.97 -12.13
C LYS A 24 5.91 3.45 -12.12
N ARG A 25 4.72 3.78 -12.63
CA ARG A 25 4.19 5.16 -12.65
C ARG A 25 2.98 5.31 -11.74
N THR A 26 2.71 4.31 -10.91
CA THR A 26 1.56 4.30 -10.01
C THR A 26 2.03 4.22 -8.56
N PRO A 27 1.35 4.87 -7.59
CA PRO A 27 1.67 4.73 -6.17
C PRO A 27 1.63 3.26 -5.68
N LEU A 28 0.89 2.40 -6.37
CA LEU A 28 0.79 0.97 -6.11
C LEU A 28 2.12 0.23 -6.25
N GLU A 29 3.08 0.72 -7.04
CA GLU A 29 4.42 0.10 -7.15
C GLU A 29 5.05 -0.07 -5.76
N LEU A 30 5.02 0.99 -4.96
CA LEU A 30 5.71 1.04 -3.66
C LEU A 30 5.03 0.17 -2.62
N ILE A 31 3.70 0.04 -2.68
CA ILE A 31 2.92 -0.79 -1.76
C ILE A 31 3.05 -2.28 -2.11
N LEU A 32 3.19 -2.61 -3.40
CA LEU A 32 3.29 -4.00 -3.86
C LEU A 32 4.72 -4.56 -3.80
N ASP A 33 5.75 -3.71 -3.66
CA ASP A 33 7.13 -4.15 -3.49
C ASP A 33 7.47 -4.45 -2.02
N LYS A 34 7.33 -5.73 -1.64
CA LYS A 34 7.67 -6.23 -0.30
C LYS A 34 9.11 -5.90 0.12
N ASN A 35 10.07 -6.03 -0.78
CA ASN A 35 11.49 -5.86 -0.44
C ASN A 35 11.79 -4.40 -0.15
N TYR A 36 11.24 -3.49 -0.97
CA TYR A 36 11.29 -2.06 -0.72
C TYR A 36 10.69 -1.72 0.65
N LEU A 37 9.48 -2.18 0.95
CA LEU A 37 8.81 -1.89 2.21
C LEU A 37 9.63 -2.34 3.43
N ILE A 38 10.12 -3.58 3.43
CA ILE A 38 10.93 -4.12 4.54
C ILE A 38 12.20 -3.29 4.72
N ASN A 39 12.88 -2.96 3.62
CA ASN A 39 14.10 -2.17 3.67
C ASN A 39 13.82 -0.77 4.26
N ARG A 40 12.74 -0.10 3.84
CA ARG A 40 12.40 1.23 4.37
C ARG A 40 12.00 1.15 5.86
N ILE A 41 11.19 0.17 6.25
CA ILE A 41 10.74 -0.02 7.64
C ILE A 41 11.93 -0.23 8.58
N LYS A 42 12.96 -1.00 8.17
CA LYS A 42 14.16 -1.22 8.99
C LYS A 42 14.95 0.07 9.26
N ASN A 43 14.85 1.06 8.36
CA ASN A 43 15.64 2.28 8.42
C ASN A 43 14.86 3.48 9.01
N VAL A 44 13.57 3.32 9.33
CA VAL A 44 12.74 4.40 9.88
C VAL A 44 12.20 4.05 11.25
N LYS A 45 12.14 5.03 12.15
CA LYS A 45 11.57 4.84 13.48
C LYS A 45 10.06 4.70 13.39
N GLY A 46 9.53 3.57 13.84
CA GLY A 46 8.09 3.37 13.99
C GLY A 46 7.52 4.20 15.14
N ARG A 47 6.21 4.48 15.09
CA ARG A 47 5.46 5.14 16.16
C ARG A 47 4.23 4.32 16.55
N ILE A 48 3.86 4.39 17.83
CA ILE A 48 2.59 3.84 18.31
C ILE A 48 1.52 4.92 18.16
N VAL A 49 0.37 4.57 17.58
CA VAL A 49 -0.77 5.45 17.39
C VAL A 49 -1.95 4.88 18.19
N ASP A 50 -2.56 5.73 19.02
CA ASP A 50 -3.72 5.43 19.87
C ASP A 50 -3.60 4.16 20.73
N ASN A 51 -2.38 3.76 21.07
CA ASN A 51 -2.06 2.47 21.71
C ASN A 51 -2.70 1.26 21.01
N LYS A 52 -2.97 1.35 19.71
CA LYS A 52 -3.59 0.30 18.89
C LYS A 52 -2.76 -0.09 17.68
N TYR A 53 -1.96 0.84 17.14
CA TYR A 53 -1.31 0.63 15.87
C TYR A 53 0.18 0.93 15.92
N PHE A 54 0.99 0.07 15.29
CA PHE A 54 2.35 0.43 14.89
C PHE A 54 2.30 1.07 13.51
N ASN A 55 2.82 2.28 13.39
CA ASN A 55 2.85 3.04 12.15
C ASN A 55 4.29 3.32 11.70
N PHE A 56 4.52 3.18 10.41
CA PHE A 56 5.74 3.60 9.73
C PHE A 56 5.40 4.59 8.63
N THR A 57 6.08 5.72 8.60
CA THR A 57 5.99 6.71 7.53
C THR A 57 7.16 6.51 6.58
N LEU A 58 6.85 6.13 5.34
CA LEU A 58 7.80 5.96 4.26
C LEU A 58 7.68 7.14 3.31
N VAL A 59 8.81 7.79 3.00
CA VAL A 59 8.86 8.94 2.09
C VAL A 59 9.58 8.53 0.82
N ASN A 60 8.92 8.61 -0.34
CA ASN A 60 9.57 8.35 -1.63
C ASN A 60 9.37 9.55 -2.55
N ASN A 61 10.45 10.30 -2.81
CA ASN A 61 10.40 11.64 -3.35
C ASN A 61 9.38 12.47 -2.55
N ASP A 62 8.36 13.00 -3.22
CA ASP A 62 7.32 13.82 -2.63
C ASP A 62 6.07 13.02 -2.19
N ASN A 63 6.04 11.70 -2.44
CA ASN A 63 4.94 10.84 -2.00
C ASN A 63 5.21 10.29 -0.59
N LYS A 64 4.18 10.29 0.26
CA LYS A 64 4.24 9.67 1.60
C LYS A 64 3.33 8.47 1.68
N ILE A 65 3.81 7.41 2.33
CA ILE A 65 3.04 6.21 2.62
C ILE A 65 3.12 5.96 4.11
N ASN A 66 1.98 6.02 4.79
CA ASN A 66 1.84 5.61 6.17
C ASN A 66 1.30 4.18 6.20
N ILE A 67 2.09 3.23 6.72
CA ILE A 67 1.71 1.82 6.81
C ILE A 67 1.34 1.52 8.25
N PHE A 68 0.24 0.81 8.46
CA PHE A 68 -0.30 0.53 9.79
C PHE A 68 -0.37 -0.96 10.04
N PHE A 69 0.14 -1.37 11.19
CA PHE A 69 0.04 -2.71 11.72
C PHE A 69 -0.74 -2.68 13.03
N ASP A 70 -1.54 -3.70 13.26
CA ASP A 70 -2.16 -3.93 14.57
C ASP A 70 -1.07 -4.20 15.61
N ASN A 71 -1.13 -3.55 16.77
CA ASN A 71 -0.05 -3.65 17.75
C ASN A 71 -0.08 -4.93 18.61
N GLN A 72 -1.12 -5.76 18.49
CA GLN A 72 -1.23 -7.04 19.18
C GLN A 72 -0.85 -8.20 18.26
N THR A 73 -1.44 -8.23 17.06
CA THR A 73 -1.29 -9.32 16.09
C THR A 73 -0.17 -9.06 15.07
N LEU A 74 0.33 -7.82 14.98
CA LEU A 74 1.32 -7.38 13.99
C LEU A 74 0.86 -7.54 12.53
N ASN A 75 -0.43 -7.80 12.31
CA ASN A 75 -1.00 -7.87 10.97
C ASN A 75 -1.06 -6.49 10.34
N LEU A 76 -0.80 -6.41 9.04
CA LEU A 76 -0.99 -5.20 8.25
C LEU A 76 -2.50 -4.88 8.18
N ILE A 77 -2.94 -3.75 8.70
CA ILE A 77 -4.38 -3.39 8.76
C ILE A 77 -4.80 -2.37 7.70
N GLY A 78 -3.83 -1.74 7.04
CA GLY A 78 -4.11 -0.68 6.08
C GLY A 78 -2.92 0.19 5.80
N TRP A 79 -3.12 1.13 4.90
CA TRP A 79 -2.16 2.19 4.60
C TRP A 79 -2.88 3.46 4.18
N GLN A 80 -2.15 4.56 4.27
CA GLN A 80 -2.55 5.86 3.77
C GLN A 80 -1.46 6.36 2.82
N THR A 81 -1.86 6.86 1.65
CA THR A 81 -0.96 7.56 0.73
C THR A 81 -1.33 9.03 0.64
N GLU A 82 -0.32 9.88 0.56
CA GLU A 82 -0.42 11.31 0.28
C GLU A 82 0.48 11.60 -0.91
N ASP A 83 -0.11 12.12 -2.00
CA ASP A 83 0.64 12.52 -3.18
C ASP A 83 1.08 13.99 -3.13
N ILE A 84 1.80 14.42 -4.17
CA ILE A 84 2.36 15.78 -4.29
C ILE A 84 1.30 16.90 -4.30
N TYR A 85 0.04 16.55 -4.61
CA TYR A 85 -1.10 17.45 -4.63
C TYR A 85 -1.90 17.39 -3.32
N GLN A 86 -1.35 16.72 -2.29
CA GLN A 86 -1.99 16.49 -0.99
C GLN A 86 -3.25 15.62 -1.09
N ASN A 87 -3.41 14.83 -2.16
CA ASN A 87 -4.52 13.89 -2.24
C ASN A 87 -4.28 12.75 -1.26
N LEU A 88 -5.18 12.64 -0.28
CA LEU A 88 -5.16 11.61 0.73
C LEU A 88 -6.01 10.42 0.30
N VAL A 89 -5.41 9.23 0.23
CA VAL A 89 -6.14 7.98 0.02
C VAL A 89 -5.85 7.03 1.17
N ILE A 90 -6.91 6.53 1.80
CA ILE A 90 -6.81 5.58 2.91
C ILE A 90 -7.40 4.25 2.46
N THR A 91 -6.63 3.18 2.64
CA THR A 91 -7.06 1.81 2.37
C THR A 91 -7.09 1.02 3.66
N PHE A 92 -8.25 0.45 3.99
CA PHE A 92 -8.43 -0.43 5.13
C PHE A 92 -8.52 -1.88 4.67
N MET A 93 -7.88 -2.78 5.42
CA MET A 93 -7.99 -4.21 5.22
C MET A 93 -8.69 -4.85 6.41
N SER A 94 -9.62 -5.75 6.13
CA SER A 94 -10.34 -6.52 7.14
C SER A 94 -10.48 -7.97 6.70
N LYS A 95 -10.71 -8.87 7.66
CA LYS A 95 -10.86 -10.33 7.40
C LYS A 95 -9.69 -10.92 6.61
N ILE A 96 -8.46 -10.55 6.99
CA ILE A 96 -7.23 -10.92 6.29
C ILE A 96 -6.97 -12.42 6.44
N LYS A 97 -6.72 -13.08 5.31
CA LYS A 97 -6.17 -14.44 5.27
C LYS A 97 -4.75 -14.37 4.75
N VAL A 98 -3.82 -14.96 5.49
CA VAL A 98 -2.39 -14.95 5.15
C VAL A 98 -1.95 -16.32 4.63
N ASN A 99 -0.82 -16.35 3.91
CA ASN A 99 -0.16 -17.57 3.42
C ASN A 99 -1.09 -18.50 2.62
N GLN A 100 -2.06 -17.94 1.91
CA GLN A 100 -2.94 -18.69 1.01
C GLN A 100 -2.28 -18.84 -0.35
N LYS A 101 -2.35 -20.04 -0.93
CA LYS A 101 -2.08 -20.23 -2.35
C LYS A 101 -3.32 -19.77 -3.12
N ILE A 102 -3.14 -18.86 -4.07
CA ILE A 102 -4.21 -18.31 -4.91
C ILE A 102 -3.83 -18.67 -6.35
N ASP A 103 -4.81 -19.13 -7.13
CA ASP A 103 -4.66 -19.50 -8.55
C ASP A 103 -4.95 -18.32 -9.49
#